data_AF-E1YA28-F1
#
_entry.id   AF-E1YA28-F1
#
_cell.length_a   1.000
_cell.length_b   1.000
_cell.length_c   1.000
_cell.angle_alpha   90.00
_cell.angle_beta   90.00
_cell.angle_gamma   90.00
#
_symmetry.space_group_name_H-M   'P 1'
#
loop_
_entity.id
_entity.type
_entity.pdbx_description
1 polymer ?
#
loop_
_entity_poly.entity_id
_entity_poly.type
_entity_poly.pdbx_seq_one_letter_code
_entity_poly.pdbx_strand_id
1 'polypeptide(L)' 'MILPPREIEIASLVKEGRSIKDIAELLSIGITTVQFHRNSLRKKFGLKDRDSNLRSYLLSLH' A
#
# COMPACT_ATOMS: atom_id res chain seq x y z
N MET A 1 -0.67 -9.95 -12.82
CA MET A 1 0.33 -8.98 -12.33
C MET A 1 0.96 -9.56 -11.08
N ILE A 2 2.29 -9.59 -10.98
CA ILE A 2 2.99 -10.10 -9.80
C ILE A 2 3.42 -8.89 -8.96
N LEU A 3 3.03 -8.86 -7.68
CA LEU A 3 3.50 -7.85 -6.75
C LEU A 3 4.82 -8.32 -6.11
N PRO A 4 5.84 -7.45 -6.01
CA PRO A 4 7.03 -7.72 -5.20
C PRO A 4 6.65 -8.00 -3.73
N PRO A 5 7.39 -8.85 -3.00
CA PRO A 5 7.08 -9.21 -1.61
C PRO A 5 6.83 -8.00 -0.71
N ARG A 6 7.64 -6.94 -0.84
CA ARG A 6 7.49 -5.71 -0.05
C ARG A 6 6.19 -4.97 -0.31
N GLU A 7 5.70 -5.00 -1.54
CA GLU A 7 4.41 -4.40 -1.89
C GLU A 7 3.24 -5.26 -1.39
N ILE A 8 3.39 -6.59 -1.33
CA ILE A 8 2.41 -7.49 -0.72
C ILE A 8 2.28 -7.20 0.78
N GLU A 9 3.42 -7.11 1.50
CA GLU A 9 3.44 -6.76 2.92
C GLU A 9 2.75 -5.42 3.18
N ILE A 10 3.11 -4.38 2.42
CA ILE A 10 2.52 -3.04 2.57
C ILE A 10 1.03 -3.07 2.21
N ALA A 11 0.61 -3.81 1.19
CA ALA A 11 -0.80 -3.95 0.84
C ALA A 11 -1.59 -4.62 1.98
N SER A 12 -1.05 -5.66 2.62
CA SER A 12 -1.68 -6.32 3.77
C SER A 12 -1.88 -5.34 4.93
N LEU A 13 -0.83 -4.62 5.33
CA LEU A 13 -0.91 -3.67 6.44
C LEU A 13 -1.83 -2.47 6.14
N VAL A 14 -1.88 -2.03 4.88
CA VAL A 14 -2.86 -1.01 4.44
C VAL A 14 -4.29 -1.57 4.51
N LYS A 15 -4.52 -2.83 4.12
CA LYS A 15 -5.83 -3.50 4.22
C LYS A 15 -6.29 -3.58 5.69
N GLU A 16 -5.39 -3.91 6.60
CA GLU A 16 -5.60 -3.88 8.06
C GLU A 16 -5.94 -2.48 8.60
N GLY A 17 -5.67 -1.41 7.85
CA GLY A 17 -5.98 -0.03 8.25
C GLY A 17 -4.84 0.68 8.98
N ARG A 18 -3.61 0.15 8.92
CA ARG A 18 -2.45 0.77 9.56
C ARG A 18 -2.06 2.08 8.88
N SER A 19 -1.58 3.03 9.67
CA SER A 19 -1.09 4.31 9.15
C SER A 19 0.29 4.13 8.48
N ILE A 20 0.70 5.10 7.67
CA ILE A 20 2.03 5.08 7.03
C ILE A 20 3.15 5.08 8.09
N LYS A 21 2.92 5.72 9.25
CA LYS A 21 3.87 5.75 10.36
C LYS A 21 3.99 4.38 11.02
N ASP A 22 2.87 3.73 11.32
CA ASP A 22 2.86 2.40 11.93
C ASP A 22 3.50 1.36 11.01
N ILE A 23 3.22 1.44 9.70
CA ILE A 23 3.83 0.55 8.70
C ILE A 23 5.35 0.76 8.65
N ALA A 24 5.80 2.02 8.68
CA ALA A 24 7.21 2.35 8.67
C ALA A 24 7.93 1.77 9.91
N GLU A 25 7.31 1.87 11.08
CA GLU A 25 7.80 1.32 12.33
C GLU A 25 7.83 -0.21 12.32
N LEU A 26 6.71 -0.86 11.99
CA LEU A 26 6.58 -2.33 11.93
C LEU A 26 7.58 -2.98 10.98
N LEU A 27 7.85 -2.31 9.85
CA LEU A 27 8.75 -2.80 8.82
C LEU A 27 10.18 -2.26 8.95
N SER A 28 10.45 -1.44 9.98
CA SER A 28 11.73 -0.77 10.23
C SER A 28 12.32 -0.08 9.00
N ILE A 29 11.49 0.71 8.30
CA ILE A 29 11.87 1.48 7.10
C ILE A 29 11.39 2.93 7.18
N GLY A 30 11.88 3.78 6.27
CA GLY A 30 11.45 5.17 6.19
C GLY A 30 9.98 5.34 5.77
N ILE A 31 9.31 6.36 6.33
CA ILE A 31 7.96 6.79 5.93
C ILE A 31 7.88 7.07 4.43
N THR A 32 8.91 7.69 3.87
CA THR A 32 9.02 7.99 2.43
C THR A 32 9.10 6.72 1.58
N THR A 33 9.77 5.68 2.08
CA THR A 33 9.82 4.35 1.44
C THR A 33 8.44 3.70 1.42
N VAL A 34 7.68 3.77 2.54
CA VAL A 34 6.30 3.28 2.59
C VAL A 34 5.42 4.05 1.60
N GLN A 35 5.54 5.38 1.52
CA GLN A 35 4.82 6.20 0.55
C GLN A 35 5.15 5.81 -0.90
N PHE A 36 6.44 5.58 -1.19
CA PHE A 36 6.88 5.13 -2.52
C PHE A 36 6.19 3.82 -2.91
N HIS A 37 6.22 2.80 -2.05
CA HIS A 37 5.55 1.53 -2.31
C HIS A 37 4.02 1.68 -2.42
N ARG A 38 3.38 2.51 -1.58
CA ARG A 38 1.94 2.81 -1.70
C ARG A 38 1.60 3.47 -3.04
N ASN A 39 2.46 4.36 -3.53
CA ASN A 39 2.29 4.98 -4.83
C ASN A 39 2.48 3.99 -5.97
N SER A 40 3.45 3.07 -5.85
CA SER A 40 3.64 1.97 -6.81
C SER A 40 2.42 1.05 -6.85
N LEU A 41 1.85 0.69 -5.69
CA LEU A 41 0.58 -0.06 -5.61
C LEU A 41 -0.57 0.69 -6.30
N ARG A 42 -0.73 1.99 -6.03
CA ARG A 42 -1.76 2.82 -6.71
C ARG A 42 -1.59 2.81 -8.23
N LYS A 43 -0.36 2.92 -8.74
CA LYS A 43 -0.08 2.86 -10.19
C LYS A 43 -0.45 1.50 -10.77
N LYS A 44 -0.02 0.42 -10.11
CA LYS A 44 -0.27 -0.98 -10.49
C LYS A 44 -1.75 -1.33 -10.53
N PHE A 45 -2.54 -0.76 -9.62
CA PHE A 45 -3.99 -0.97 -9.57
C PHE A 45 -4.81 0.06 -10.37
N GLY A 46 -4.16 0.93 -11.15
CA GLY A 46 -4.88 1.95 -11.94
C GLY A 46 -5.61 3.00 -11.11
N LEU A 47 -5.17 3.22 -9.86
CA LEU A 47 -5.75 4.18 -8.91
C LEU A 47 -5.07 5.54 -8.94
N LYS A 48 -3.97 5.71 -9.69
CA LYS A 48 -3.16 6.93 -9.67
C LYS A 48 -4.01 8.20 -9.94
N ASP A 49 -4.87 8.13 -10.94
CA ASP A 49 -5.67 9.26 -11.43
C ASP A 49 -7.14 9.18 -10.98
N ARG A 50 -7.42 8.33 -9.98
CA ARG A 50 -8.74 8.15 -9.40
C ARG A 50 -8.75 8.62 -7.95
N ASP A 51 -9.84 9.25 -7.54
CA ASP A 51 -10.12 9.61 -6.14
C ASP A 51 -10.49 8.37 -5.28
N SER A 52 -9.99 7.21 -5.67
CA SER A 52 -10.21 5.95 -4.97
C SER A 52 -9.11 5.75 -3.93
N ASN A 53 -9.52 5.47 -2.69
CA ASN A 53 -8.62 5.12 -1.60
C ASN A 53 -8.02 3.72 -1.81
N LEU A 54 -6.69 3.60 -1.67
CA LEU A 54 -5.98 2.33 -1.84
C LEU A 54 -6.51 1.23 -0.91
N ARG A 55 -6.85 1.55 0.35
CA ARG A 55 -7.40 0.58 1.31
C ARG A 55 -8.76 0.08 0.87
N SER A 56 -9.67 0.97 0.47
CA SER A 56 -11.01 0.57 0.01
C SER A 56 -10.92 -0.37 -1.21
N TYR A 57 -10.00 -0.08 -2.13
CA TYR A 57 -9.72 -0.96 -3.26
C TYR A 57 -9.21 -2.34 -2.80
N LEU A 58 -8.21 -2.37 -1.90
CA LEU A 58 -7.66 -3.63 -1.37
C LEU A 58 -8.69 -4.46 -0.59
N LEU A 59 -9.68 -3.83 0.03
CA LEU A 59 -10.79 -4.50 0.70
C LEU A 59 -11.81 -5.11 -0.29
N SER A 60 -11.94 -4.53 -1.49
CA SER A 60 -12.81 -5.07 -2.55
C SER A 60 -12.21 -6.26 -3.31
N LEU A 61 -10.91 -6.53 -3.13
CA LEU A 61 -10.26 -7.73 -3.66
C LEU A 61 -10.66 -8.92 -2.76
N HIS A 62 -11.49 -9.81 -3.30
CA HIS A 62 -11.89 -11.08 -2.70
C HIS A 62 -10.73 -12.07 -2.76
#